data_AF-A0A9D2C1E4-F1
#
_entry.id   AF-A0A9D2C1E4-F1
#
_cell.length_a   1.000
_cell.length_b   1.000
_cell.length_c   1.000
_cell.angle_alpha   90.00
_cell.angle_beta   90.00
_cell.angle_gamma   90.00
#
_symmetry.space_group_name_H-M   'P 1'
#
loop_
_entity.id
_entity.type
_entity.pdbx_description
1 polymer ?
#
loop_
_entity_poly.entity_id
_entity_poly.type
_entity_poly.pdbx_seq_one_letter_code
_entity_poly.pdbx_strand_id
1 'polypeptide(L)'
;MEFLWEGLLSITWQQLVMYLVGAVLIWLAIKKEYEPTLLLPMGFGAILVNLPSSGVLNQVMEGAGETHGIIQWLFEVGIEASEAFPLLLFIGIGAMIDFGPLLSNPKMFLFGAAAQFGIFLTIVLAALLGFEIKDAASIGIIGAA
;
A
#
# COMPACT_ATOMS: atom_id res chain seq x y z
N MET A 1 30.97 15.50 -4.76
CA MET A 1 30.05 16.67 -4.87
C MET A 1 29.30 16.67 -6.19
N GLU A 2 29.90 16.27 -7.32
CA GLU A 2 29.17 16.14 -8.60
C GLU A 2 28.05 15.10 -8.55
N PHE A 3 28.28 13.91 -7.98
CA PHE A 3 27.25 12.87 -7.83
C PHE A 3 25.98 13.34 -7.09
N LEU A 4 26.11 14.17 -6.05
CA LEU A 4 24.96 14.73 -5.33
C LEU A 4 24.24 15.81 -6.16
N TRP A 5 24.98 16.53 -7.00
CA TRP A 5 24.42 17.54 -7.90
C TRP A 5 23.71 16.91 -9.09
N GLU A 6 24.26 15.85 -9.68
CA GLU A 6 23.61 15.03 -10.70
C GLU A 6 22.38 14.29 -10.15
N GLY A 7 22.47 13.79 -8.91
CA GLY A 7 21.33 13.22 -8.19
C GLY A 7 20.21 14.24 -7.97
N LEU A 8 20.54 15.50 -7.67
CA LEU A 8 19.53 16.57 -7.53
C LEU A 8 18.94 17.00 -8.88
N LEU A 9 19.77 17.07 -9.92
CA LEU A 9 19.37 17.49 -11.27
C LEU A 9 18.57 16.41 -12.02
N SER A 10 18.66 15.15 -11.60
CA SER A 10 17.87 14.04 -12.16
C SER A 10 16.50 13.87 -11.52
N ILE A 11 16.17 14.68 -10.48
CA ILE A 11 14.84 14.66 -9.87
C ILE A 11 13.82 15.19 -10.87
N THR A 12 12.86 14.33 -11.20
CA THR A 12 11.72 14.70 -12.02
C THR A 12 10.64 15.40 -11.19
N TRP A 13 9.82 16.23 -11.82
CA TRP A 13 8.72 16.90 -11.12
C TRP A 13 7.68 15.88 -10.58
N GLN A 14 7.52 14.73 -11.23
CA GLN A 14 6.67 13.63 -10.74
C GLN A 14 7.20 13.05 -9.42
N GLN A 15 8.51 12.87 -9.29
CA GLN A 15 9.12 12.40 -8.03
C GLN A 15 8.92 13.42 -6.90
N LEU A 16 9.02 14.72 -7.18
CA LEU A 16 8.70 15.77 -6.20
C LEU A 16 7.25 15.68 -5.72
N VAL A 17 6.29 15.43 -6.62
CA VAL A 17 4.89 15.20 -6.24
C VAL A 17 4.77 13.97 -5.32
N MET A 18 5.45 12.87 -5.65
CA MET A 18 5.41 11.67 -4.81
C MET A 18 6.07 11.87 -3.44
N TYR A 19 7.12 12.69 -3.33
CA TYR A 19 7.68 13.06 -2.03
C TYR A 19 6.71 13.86 -1.18
N LEU A 20 5.98 14.79 -1.79
CA LEU A 20 4.94 15.55 -1.08
C LEU A 20 3.84 14.61 -0.58
N VAL A 21 3.38 13.66 -1.40
CA VAL A 21 2.40 12.65 -0.99
C VAL A 21 2.95 11.81 0.17
N GLY A 22 4.17 11.30 0.06
CA GLY A 22 4.82 10.53 1.14
C GLY A 22 4.96 11.32 2.44
N ALA A 23 5.35 12.60 2.36
CA ALA A 23 5.44 13.48 3.51
C ALA A 23 4.06 13.76 4.14
N VAL A 24 3.00 13.91 3.34
CA VAL A 24 1.63 14.05 3.83
C VAL A 24 1.18 12.78 4.56
N LEU A 25 1.47 11.59 4.02
CA LEU A 25 1.16 10.32 4.68
C LEU A 25 1.88 10.19 6.03
N ILE A 26 3.16 10.53 6.09
CA ILE A 26 3.94 10.55 7.33
C ILE A 26 3.35 11.56 8.33
N TRP A 27 2.97 12.74 7.87
CA TRP A 27 2.34 13.76 8.72
C TRP A 27 1.00 13.28 9.28
N LEU A 28 0.16 12.64 8.46
CA LEU A 28 -1.11 12.05 8.89
C LEU A 28 -0.88 10.94 9.93
N ALA A 29 0.11 10.07 9.71
CA ALA A 29 0.45 9.00 10.64
C ALA A 29 0.93 9.54 12.00
N ILE A 30 1.79 10.56 12.01
CA ILE A 30 2.41 11.06 13.25
C ILE A 30 1.52 12.08 13.96
N LYS A 31 0.98 13.07 13.24
CA LYS A 31 0.27 14.19 13.85
C LYS A 31 -1.21 13.90 14.10
N LYS A 32 -1.82 13.11 13.23
CA LYS A 32 -3.24 12.75 13.31
C LYS A 32 -3.47 11.32 13.80
N GLU A 33 -2.40 10.54 13.97
CA GLU A 33 -2.45 9.15 14.46
C GLU A 33 -3.38 8.26 13.63
N TYR A 34 -3.51 8.55 12.33
CA TYR A 34 -4.25 7.71 11.40
C TYR A 34 -3.40 6.50 11.02
N GLU A 35 -3.86 5.31 11.44
CA GLU A 35 -3.22 4.00 11.27
C GLU A 35 -1.68 4.06 11.19
N PRO A 36 -1.02 4.53 12.27
CA PRO A 36 0.39 4.90 12.22
C PRO A 36 1.29 3.71 11.86
N THR A 37 0.87 2.49 12.20
CA THR A 37 1.58 1.25 11.88
C THR A 37 1.64 0.96 10.39
N LEU A 38 0.67 1.41 9.60
CA LEU A 38 0.59 1.17 8.16
C LEU A 38 0.95 2.41 7.34
N LEU A 39 0.42 3.58 7.69
CA LEU A 39 0.65 4.82 6.94
C LEU A 39 2.09 5.31 7.03
N LEU A 40 2.76 5.13 8.18
CA LEU A 40 4.15 5.61 8.34
C LEU A 40 5.13 4.82 7.45
N PRO A 41 5.16 3.48 7.47
CA PRO A 41 5.99 2.72 6.53
C PRO A 41 5.61 2.97 5.06
N MET A 42 4.33 3.14 4.75
CA MET A 42 3.86 3.43 3.40
C MET A 42 4.37 4.79 2.89
N GLY A 43 4.27 5.84 3.71
CA GLY A 43 4.77 7.17 3.37
C GLY A 43 6.29 7.19 3.20
N PHE A 44 7.03 6.47 4.05
CA PHE A 44 8.48 6.32 3.91
C PHE A 44 8.87 5.53 2.66
N GLY A 45 8.19 4.41 2.39
CA GLY A 45 8.38 3.60 1.19
C GLY A 45 8.13 4.40 -0.09
N ALA A 46 7.06 5.19 -0.13
CA ALA A 46 6.73 6.07 -1.26
C ALA A 46 7.85 7.09 -1.55
N ILE A 47 8.51 7.64 -0.53
CA ILE A 47 9.67 8.52 -0.73
C ILE A 47 10.86 7.72 -1.28
N LEU A 48 11.20 6.59 -0.64
CA LEU A 48 12.38 5.80 -0.98
C LEU A 48 12.38 5.28 -2.43
N VAL A 49 11.25 4.73 -2.90
CA VAL A 49 11.15 4.19 -4.27
C VAL A 49 11.19 5.27 -5.34
N ASN A 50 10.89 6.53 -4.97
CA ASN A 50 10.92 7.66 -5.88
C ASN A 50 12.26 8.42 -5.85
N LEU A 51 13.23 8.02 -5.02
CA LEU A 51 14.57 8.63 -5.02
C LEU A 51 15.33 8.26 -6.31
N PRO A 52 15.95 9.24 -7.02
CA PRO A 52 16.74 8.97 -8.21
C PRO A 52 17.94 8.10 -7.84
N SER A 53 18.22 7.11 -8.69
CA SER A 53 19.32 6.15 -8.49
C SER A 53 19.29 5.46 -7.11
N SER A 54 18.10 5.24 -6.53
CA SER A 54 17.98 4.49 -5.28
C SER A 54 18.28 3.01 -5.48
N GLY A 55 19.23 2.46 -4.71
CA GLY A 55 19.53 1.01 -4.69
C GLY A 55 18.41 0.15 -4.04
N VAL A 56 17.22 0.73 -3.94
CA VAL A 56 16.02 0.17 -3.30
C VAL A 56 15.16 -0.55 -4.33
N LEU A 57 15.23 -0.12 -5.59
CA LEU A 57 14.68 -0.77 -6.77
C LEU A 57 15.79 -1.45 -7.57
N ASN A 58 15.42 -2.34 -8.50
CA ASN A 58 16.39 -3.02 -9.35
C ASN A 58 17.12 -2.01 -10.24
N GLN A 59 18.44 -2.14 -10.30
CA GLN A 59 19.29 -1.27 -11.10
C GLN A 59 20.22 -2.10 -11.97
N VAL A 60 20.34 -1.70 -13.23
CA VAL A 60 21.35 -2.25 -14.14
C VAL A 60 22.61 -1.39 -13.99
N MET A 61 23.63 -1.94 -13.31
CA MET A 61 24.93 -1.26 -13.18
C MET A 61 25.87 -1.77 -14.27
N GLU A 62 26.48 -0.85 -15.04
CA GLU A 62 27.50 -1.21 -16.02
C GLU A 62 28.66 -1.96 -15.33
N GLY A 63 28.88 -3.21 -15.75
CA GLY A 63 29.95 -4.08 -15.26
C GLY A 63 29.59 -5.01 -14.08
N ALA A 64 28.47 -4.78 -13.37
CA ALA A 64 28.05 -5.62 -12.23
C ALA A 64 26.75 -6.40 -12.47
N GLY A 65 26.05 -6.15 -13.59
CA GLY A 65 24.77 -6.81 -13.92
C GLY A 65 23.58 -6.19 -13.19
N GLU A 66 22.45 -6.90 -13.16
CA GLU A 66 21.24 -6.47 -12.45
C GLU A 66 21.42 -6.62 -10.94
N THR A 67 21.53 -5.49 -10.24
CA THR A 67 21.51 -5.46 -8.77
C THR A 67 20.06 -5.43 -8.31
N HIS A 68 19.65 -6.42 -7.53
CA HIS A 68 18.29 -6.50 -7.01
C HIS A 68 18.12 -5.53 -5.84
N GLY A 69 17.16 -4.62 -5.97
CA GLY A 69 16.78 -3.69 -4.91
C GLY A 69 15.99 -4.40 -3.82
N ILE A 70 16.29 -4.11 -2.55
CA ILE A 70 15.70 -4.83 -1.43
C ILE A 70 14.17 -4.71 -1.35
N ILE A 71 13.59 -3.54 -1.65
CA ILE A 71 12.14 -3.36 -1.62
C ILE A 71 11.49 -4.07 -2.80
N GLN A 72 12.09 -4.01 -3.98
CA GLN A 72 11.57 -4.70 -5.15
C GLN A 72 11.59 -6.22 -4.95
N TRP A 73 12.69 -6.76 -4.43
CA TRP A 73 12.78 -8.19 -4.08
C TRP A 73 11.73 -8.61 -3.04
N LEU A 74 11.51 -7.80 -2.00
CA LEU A 74 10.47 -8.06 -0.99
C LEU A 74 9.06 -8.03 -1.60
N PHE A 75 8.80 -7.14 -2.55
CA PHE A 75 7.53 -7.06 -3.26
C PHE A 75 7.31 -8.30 -4.14
N GLU A 76 8.29 -8.63 -4.99
CA GLU A 76 8.21 -9.76 -5.91
C GLU A 76 8.04 -11.09 -5.18
N VAL A 77 8.86 -11.34 -4.15
CA VAL A 77 8.82 -12.60 -3.40
C VAL A 77 7.65 -12.63 -2.43
N GLY A 78 7.40 -11.55 -1.69
CA GLY A 78 6.46 -11.53 -0.57
C GLY A 78 5.01 -11.19 -0.92
N ILE A 79 4.77 -10.51 -2.04
CA ILE A 79 3.44 -10.07 -2.47
C ILE A 79 3.07 -10.68 -3.81
N GLU A 80 3.85 -10.43 -4.87
CA GLU A 80 3.48 -10.81 -6.24
C GLU A 80 3.51 -12.33 -6.48
N ALA A 81 4.58 -13.00 -6.04
CA ALA A 81 4.75 -14.44 -6.31
C ALA A 81 4.03 -15.34 -5.30
N SER A 82 3.91 -14.91 -4.04
CA SER A 82 3.46 -15.78 -2.94
C SER A 82 2.25 -15.27 -2.16
N GLU A 83 1.87 -14.00 -2.29
CA GLU A 83 0.86 -13.34 -1.45
C GLU A 83 1.08 -13.52 0.06
N ALA A 84 2.31 -13.86 0.48
CA ALA A 84 2.59 -14.27 1.85
C ALA A 84 2.41 -13.13 2.86
N PHE A 85 2.81 -11.90 2.52
CA PHE A 85 2.72 -10.77 3.46
C PHE A 85 1.28 -10.36 3.79
N PRO A 86 0.36 -10.19 2.82
CA PRO A 86 -1.05 -9.97 3.13
C PRO A 86 -1.65 -11.10 3.97
N LEU A 87 -1.38 -12.36 3.62
CA LEU A 87 -1.92 -13.51 4.35
C LEU A 87 -1.43 -13.57 5.80
N LEU A 88 -0.14 -13.34 6.04
CA LEU A 88 0.42 -13.27 7.40
C LEU A 88 -0.19 -12.11 8.20
N LEU A 89 -0.44 -10.97 7.56
CA LEU A 89 -1.12 -9.84 8.19
C LEU A 89 -2.56 -10.22 8.58
N PHE A 90 -3.31 -10.90 7.71
CA PHE A 90 -4.66 -11.38 8.04
C PHE A 90 -4.69 -12.47 9.11
N ILE A 91 -3.69 -13.37 9.15
CA ILE A 91 -3.55 -14.34 10.25
C ILE A 91 -3.31 -13.61 11.57
N GLY A 92 -2.45 -12.58 11.57
CA GLY A 92 -2.21 -11.74 12.74
C GLY A 92 -3.47 -11.02 13.22
N ILE A 93 -4.22 -10.39 12.31
CA ILE A 93 -5.51 -9.76 12.62
C ILE A 93 -6.48 -10.80 13.20
N GLY A 94 -6.62 -11.95 12.55
CA GLY A 94 -7.49 -13.04 12.99
C GLY A 94 -7.16 -13.54 14.40
N ALA A 95 -5.87 -13.62 14.75
CA ALA A 95 -5.42 -14.01 16.08
C ALA A 95 -5.75 -12.97 17.17
N MET A 96 -5.95 -11.71 16.80
CA MET A 96 -6.30 -10.61 17.72
C MET A 96 -7.82 -10.36 17.83
N ILE A 97 -8.65 -10.98 16.97
CA ILE A 97 -10.11 -10.80 17.00
C ILE A 97 -10.72 -11.55 18.19
N ASP A 98 -11.48 -10.82 19.01
CA ASP A 98 -12.34 -11.41 20.05
C ASP A 98 -13.71 -11.78 19.47
N PHE A 99 -14.02 -13.08 19.46
CA PHE A 99 -15.30 -13.61 18.99
C PHE A 99 -16.41 -13.58 20.06
N GLY A 100 -16.10 -13.28 21.32
CA GLY A 100 -17.06 -13.26 22.44
C GLY A 100 -18.32 -12.41 22.18
N PRO A 101 -18.19 -11.15 21.71
CA PRO A 101 -19.33 -10.31 21.34
C PRO A 101 -20.16 -10.86 20.17
N LEU A 102 -19.50 -11.46 19.16
CA LEU A 102 -20.16 -12.03 17.99
C LEU A 102 -20.99 -13.27 18.35
N LEU A 103 -20.44 -14.15 19.20
CA LEU A 103 -21.11 -15.38 19.63
C LEU A 103 -22.25 -15.11 20.62
N SER A 104 -22.12 -14.06 21.43
CA SER A 104 -23.14 -13.68 22.42
C SER A 104 -24.38 -13.03 21.80
N ASN A 105 -24.22 -12.35 20.66
CA ASN A 105 -25.34 -11.76 19.92
C ASN A 105 -25.21 -12.03 18.41
N PRO A 106 -25.77 -13.14 17.91
CA PRO A 106 -25.67 -13.53 16.50
C PRO A 106 -26.23 -12.49 15.51
N LYS A 107 -27.07 -11.54 15.96
CA LYS A 107 -27.54 -10.44 15.10
C LYS A 107 -26.41 -9.53 14.63
N MET A 108 -25.28 -9.51 15.34
CA MET A 108 -24.06 -8.81 14.90
C MET A 108 -23.55 -9.31 13.55
N PHE A 109 -23.82 -10.58 13.20
CA PHE A 109 -23.49 -11.13 11.89
C PHE A 109 -24.22 -10.40 10.74
N LEU A 110 -25.46 -9.94 10.94
CA LEU A 110 -26.19 -9.19 9.92
C LEU A 110 -25.57 -7.82 9.65
N PHE A 111 -24.97 -7.17 10.65
CA PHE A 111 -24.24 -5.92 10.43
C PHE A 111 -22.98 -6.14 9.60
N GLY A 112 -22.28 -7.27 9.82
CA GLY A 112 -21.17 -7.68 8.95
C GLY A 112 -21.61 -7.94 7.50
N ALA A 113 -22.79 -8.54 7.30
CA ALA A 113 -23.36 -8.71 5.97
C ALA A 113 -23.74 -7.36 5.32
N ALA A 114 -24.23 -6.40 6.11
CA ALA A 114 -24.52 -5.05 5.61
C ALA A 114 -23.26 -4.29 5.20
N ALA A 115 -22.11 -4.51 5.86
CA ALA A 115 -20.83 -3.92 5.46
C ALA A 115 -20.41 -4.33 4.03
N GLN A 116 -20.74 -5.55 3.60
CA GLN A 116 -20.45 -6.02 2.23
C GLN A 116 -21.21 -5.23 1.15
N PHE A 117 -22.33 -4.57 1.50
CA PHE A 117 -23.02 -3.68 0.56
C PHE A 117 -22.15 -2.49 0.14
N GLY A 118 -21.26 -2.01 1.03
CA GLY A 118 -20.30 -0.95 0.72
C GLY A 118 -19.37 -1.32 -0.42
N ILE A 119 -18.92 -2.58 -0.47
CA ILE A 119 -18.09 -3.11 -1.56
C ILE A 119 -18.85 -3.04 -2.88
N PHE A 120 -20.06 -3.61 -2.94
CA PHE A 120 -20.85 -3.62 -4.17
C PHE A 120 -21.20 -2.22 -4.67
N LEU A 121 -21.56 -1.32 -3.75
CA LEU A 121 -21.83 0.07 -4.10
C LEU A 121 -20.59 0.74 -4.72
N THR A 122 -19.42 0.52 -4.11
CA THR A 122 -18.16 1.09 -4.59
C THR A 122 -17.76 0.54 -5.97
N ILE A 123 -17.95 -0.77 -6.21
CA ILE A 123 -17.72 -1.39 -7.53
C ILE A 123 -18.65 -0.78 -8.60
N VAL A 124 -19.94 -0.66 -8.31
CA VAL A 124 -20.92 -0.10 -9.25
C VAL A 124 -20.57 1.34 -9.60
N LEU A 125 -20.22 2.16 -8.60
CA LEU A 125 -19.81 3.54 -8.82
C LEU A 125 -18.51 3.64 -9.62
N ALA A 126 -17.50 2.83 -9.32
CA ALA A 126 -16.25 2.80 -10.09
C ALA A 126 -16.49 2.36 -11.54
N ALA A 127 -17.30 1.33 -11.78
CA ALA A 127 -17.67 0.90 -13.13
C ALA A 127 -18.44 2.00 -13.89
N LEU A 128 -19.36 2.72 -13.23
CA LEU A 128 -20.08 3.84 -13.83
C LEU A 128 -19.19 5.04 -14.18
N LEU A 129 -18.09 5.23 -13.44
CA LEU A 129 -17.05 6.23 -13.73
C LEU A 129 -16.11 5.80 -14.86
N GLY A 130 -16.29 4.60 -15.43
CA GLY A 130 -15.58 4.12 -16.61
C GLY A 130 -14.38 3.20 -16.34
N PHE A 131 -14.19 2.74 -15.10
CA PHE A 131 -13.15 1.75 -14.79
C PHE A 131 -13.52 0.36 -15.32
N GLU A 132 -12.53 -0.42 -15.76
CA GLU A 132 -12.75 -1.84 -16.09
C GLU A 132 -13.21 -2.59 -14.84
N ILE A 133 -14.05 -3.61 -15.01
CA ILE A 133 -14.60 -4.38 -13.88
C ILE A 133 -13.50 -4.95 -12.96
N LYS A 134 -12.33 -5.29 -13.51
CA LYS A 134 -11.20 -5.78 -12.70
C LYS A 134 -10.66 -4.69 -11.76
N ASP A 135 -10.43 -3.49 -12.28
CA ASP A 135 -9.94 -2.35 -11.49
C ASP A 135 -11.03 -1.88 -10.51
N ALA A 136 -12.28 -1.84 -10.96
CA ALA A 136 -13.43 -1.52 -10.13
C ALA A 136 -13.58 -2.51 -8.96
N ALA A 137 -13.30 -3.80 -9.17
CA ALA A 137 -13.30 -4.81 -8.11
C ALA A 137 -12.21 -4.51 -7.07
N SER A 138 -10.99 -4.15 -7.48
CA SER A 138 -9.92 -3.75 -6.57
C SER A 138 -10.26 -2.49 -5.77
N ILE A 139 -10.85 -1.47 -6.42
CA ILE A 139 -11.34 -0.25 -5.74
C ILE A 139 -12.46 -0.60 -4.75
N GLY A 140 -13.32 -1.53 -5.11
CA GLY A 140 -14.45 -1.99 -4.31
C GLY A 140 -14.06 -2.47 -2.90
N ILE A 141 -12.92 -3.13 -2.76
CA ILE A 141 -12.46 -3.69 -1.48
C ILE A 141 -12.21 -2.60 -0.43
N ILE A 142 -11.93 -1.35 -0.83
CA ILE A 142 -11.78 -0.21 0.09
C ILE A 142 -13.10 0.03 0.87
N GLY A 143 -14.25 -0.24 0.25
CA GLY A 143 -15.57 -0.09 0.88
C GLY A 143 -15.95 -1.20 1.87
N ALA A 144 -15.05 -2.14 2.16
CA ALA A 144 -15.26 -3.22 3.12
C ALA A 144 -14.97 -2.83 4.58
N ALA A 145 -14.24 -1.72 4.77
CA ALA A 145 -13.74 -1.24 6.07
C ALA A 145 -14.78 -0.42 6.83
#